data_AF-A0A1Y3BTC8-F1
#
_entry.id   AF-A0A1Y3BTC8-F1
#
_cell.length_a   1.000
_cell.length_b   1.000
_cell.length_c   1.000
_cell.angle_alpha   90.00
_cell.angle_beta   90.00
_cell.angle_gamma   90.00
#
_symmetry.space_group_name_H-M   'P 1'
#
loop_
_entity.id
_entity.type
_entity.pdbx_description
1 polymer ?
#
loop_
_entity_poly.entity_id
_entity_poly.type
_entity_poly.pdbx_seq_one_letter_code
_entity_poly.pdbx_strand_id
1 'polypeptide(L)'
;CYRHEVDCCTYEEFERICSSPKSKDSPKQLPSILTSQSSFDKGDLIGDDGMPWFPKRIADLDLSSNRVLMYGAELDADHPGFKDPVYRQRRKYFTDCAMNYRHGQPIPRIEYTEEETKTWGIIYTELRKLYKKYACKEFNDNLELLEQHCGYRANNIPQLEDISQFLK
;
A
#
# COMPACT_ATOMS: atom_id res chain seq x y z
N CYS A 1 -16.30 27.78 -1.27
CA CYS A 1 -15.10 27.17 -0.67
C CYS A 1 -15.35 26.94 0.81
N TYR A 2 -15.76 25.73 1.21
CA TYR A 2 -15.88 25.36 2.62
C TYR A 2 -14.57 24.73 3.05
N ARG A 3 -13.82 25.41 3.93
CA ARG A 3 -12.62 24.88 4.57
C ARG A 3 -13.11 23.94 5.68
N HIS A 4 -12.85 22.65 5.58
CA HIS A 4 -12.96 21.75 6.73
C HIS A 4 -11.72 22.00 7.60
N GLU A 5 -11.88 22.81 8.64
CA GLU A 5 -10.92 22.85 9.74
C GLU A 5 -11.15 21.60 10.57
N VAL A 6 -10.16 20.71 10.58
CA VAL A 6 -10.10 19.61 11.54
C VAL A 6 -9.51 20.22 12.81
N ASP A 7 -10.30 20.32 13.85
CA ASP A 7 -9.83 20.82 15.15
C ASP A 7 -8.84 19.81 15.71
N CYS A 8 -7.55 20.13 15.63
CA CYS A 8 -6.49 19.30 16.20
C CYS A 8 -6.46 19.55 17.71
N CYS A 9 -6.66 18.50 18.53
CA CYS A 9 -6.48 18.64 19.96
C CYS A 9 -5.01 18.82 20.31
N THR A 10 -4.78 19.59 21.36
CA THR A 10 -3.44 19.83 21.90
C THR A 10 -2.93 18.59 22.64
N TYR A 11 -1.61 18.44 22.73
CA TYR A 11 -0.97 17.30 23.40
C TYR A 11 -1.47 17.10 24.84
N GLU A 12 -1.74 18.20 25.54
CA GLU A 12 -2.28 18.19 26.91
C GLU A 12 -3.75 17.73 26.99
N GLU A 13 -4.54 17.97 25.94
CA GLU A 13 -5.91 17.47 25.84
C GLU A 13 -5.92 15.97 25.55
N PHE A 14 -5.01 15.50 24.71
CA PHE A 14 -4.81 14.07 24.44
C PHE A 14 -4.45 13.29 25.72
N GLU A 15 -3.47 13.79 26.50
CA GLU A 15 -3.09 13.14 27.76
C GLU A 15 -4.23 13.11 28.78
N ARG A 16 -5.06 14.15 28.85
CA ARG A 16 -6.25 14.19 29.73
C ARG A 16 -7.30 13.14 29.36
N ILE A 17 -7.52 12.92 28.07
CA ILE A 17 -8.47 11.92 27.57
C ILE A 17 -7.97 10.52 27.91
N CYS A 18 -6.68 10.24 27.71
CA CYS A 18 -6.07 8.94 28.01
C CYS A 18 -5.98 8.66 29.52
N SER A 19 -5.86 9.71 30.35
CA SER A 19 -5.71 9.59 31.81
C SER A 19 -7.03 9.48 32.59
N SER A 20 -8.16 9.62 31.92
CA SER A 20 -9.48 9.59 32.58
C SER A 20 -9.89 8.15 32.95
N PRO A 21 -10.33 7.87 34.19
CA PRO A 21 -10.72 6.53 34.60
C PRO A 21 -12.03 6.10 33.93
N LYS A 22 -12.01 4.96 33.21
CA LYS A 22 -13.21 4.39 32.58
C LYS A 22 -14.20 3.91 33.65
N SER A 23 -15.43 4.45 33.63
CA SER A 23 -16.51 3.98 34.49
C SER A 23 -16.93 2.55 34.11
N LYS A 24 -17.25 1.73 35.11
CA LYS A 24 -17.52 0.29 34.96
C LYS A 24 -18.91 -0.06 34.42
N ASP A 25 -19.73 0.91 34.03
CA ASP A 25 -21.06 0.67 33.44
C ASP A 25 -21.11 1.21 32.02
N SER A 26 -20.72 0.37 31.05
CA SER A 26 -20.95 0.60 29.63
C SER A 26 -21.69 -0.63 29.07
N PRO A 27 -22.74 -0.46 28.24
CA PRO A 27 -23.43 -1.59 27.62
C PRO A 27 -22.45 -2.47 26.84
N LYS A 28 -22.62 -3.80 26.91
CA LYS A 28 -21.81 -4.75 26.13
C LYS A 28 -21.88 -4.37 24.66
N GLN A 29 -20.80 -3.79 24.16
CA GLN A 29 -20.65 -3.39 22.77
C GLN A 29 -20.69 -4.68 21.93
N LEU A 30 -21.71 -4.82 21.09
CA LEU A 30 -21.74 -5.85 20.06
C LEU A 30 -20.47 -5.68 19.20
N PRO A 31 -19.76 -6.77 18.84
CA PRO A 31 -18.51 -6.65 18.12
C PRO A 31 -18.77 -5.96 16.78
N SER A 32 -18.27 -4.73 16.67
CA SER A 32 -18.10 -4.05 15.39
C SER A 32 -17.20 -4.94 14.53
N ILE A 33 -17.71 -5.38 13.37
CA ILE A 33 -16.95 -6.12 12.36
C ILE A 33 -15.80 -5.26 11.79
N LEU A 34 -15.81 -3.95 12.07
CA LEU A 34 -14.70 -3.03 11.84
C LEU A 34 -13.97 -2.77 13.17
N THR A 35 -13.48 -3.83 13.81
CA THR A 35 -12.42 -3.63 14.80
C THR A 35 -11.16 -3.38 14.00
N SER A 36 -10.65 -2.13 14.06
CA SER A 36 -9.25 -1.86 13.79
C SER A 36 -8.45 -2.78 14.71
N GLN A 37 -8.06 -3.94 14.19
CA GLN A 37 -7.14 -4.82 14.90
C GLN A 37 -5.91 -3.96 15.19
N SER A 38 -5.57 -3.88 16.47
CA SER A 38 -4.52 -3.06 17.02
C SER A 38 -3.25 -3.14 16.17
N SER A 39 -3.02 -2.13 15.33
CA SER A 39 -1.95 -2.12 14.32
C SER A 39 -0.53 -2.05 14.91
N PHE A 40 -0.37 -2.02 16.24
CA PHE A 40 0.95 -1.84 16.86
C PHE A 40 1.18 -2.60 18.17
N ASP A 41 0.21 -3.34 18.71
CA ASP A 41 0.34 -3.91 20.06
C ASP A 41 0.53 -5.42 20.07
N LYS A 42 1.80 -5.83 20.21
CA LYS A 42 2.25 -6.80 21.22
C LYS A 42 3.78 -6.78 21.32
N GLY A 43 4.30 -5.98 22.24
CA GLY A 43 5.58 -6.21 22.93
C GLY A 43 6.90 -5.93 22.19
N ASP A 44 6.98 -6.14 20.88
CA ASP A 44 8.28 -6.17 20.18
C ASP A 44 8.77 -4.81 19.64
N LEU A 45 7.92 -3.77 19.65
CA LEU A 45 8.21 -2.47 19.03
C LEU A 45 8.11 -1.26 19.98
N ILE A 46 8.02 -1.45 21.29
CA ILE A 46 8.22 -0.34 22.23
C ILE A 46 9.69 -0.43 22.67
N GLY A 47 10.48 0.59 22.35
CA GLY A 47 11.87 0.65 22.78
C GLY A 47 11.97 0.68 24.31
N ASP A 48 13.15 0.35 24.85
CA ASP A 48 13.41 0.42 26.30
C ASP A 48 13.17 1.82 26.89
N ASP A 49 13.11 2.85 26.04
CA ASP A 49 12.80 4.25 26.33
C ASP A 49 11.29 4.58 26.33
N GLY A 50 10.43 3.60 26.07
CA GLY A 50 8.98 3.78 25.97
C GLY A 50 8.52 4.37 24.63
N MET A 51 9.43 4.60 23.68
CA MET A 51 9.07 5.17 22.37
C MET A 51 8.70 4.08 21.35
N PRO A 52 7.72 4.33 20.45
CA PRO A 52 7.46 3.45 19.33
C PRO A 52 8.69 3.28 18.44
N TRP A 53 8.99 2.04 18.09
CA TRP A 53 10.09 1.68 17.22
C TRP A 53 9.91 2.32 15.84
N PHE A 54 11.03 2.75 15.25
CA PHE A 54 11.12 3.20 13.87
C PHE A 54 12.42 2.69 13.22
N PRO A 55 12.43 2.43 11.90
CA PRO A 55 13.62 1.96 11.19
C PRO A 55 14.72 3.02 11.21
N LYS A 56 15.94 2.65 11.59
CA LYS A 56 17.09 3.58 11.67
C LYS A 56 18.01 3.45 10.45
N ARG A 57 17.98 2.30 9.77
CA ARG A 57 18.67 2.02 8.53
C ARG A 57 17.66 1.61 7.47
N ILE A 58 17.99 1.82 6.20
CA ILE A 58 17.11 1.45 5.08
C ILE A 58 16.78 -0.06 5.07
N ALA A 59 17.72 -0.91 5.48
CA ALA A 59 17.50 -2.35 5.61
C ALA A 59 16.51 -2.72 6.73
N ASP A 60 16.31 -1.84 7.72
CA ASP A 60 15.34 -2.08 8.80
C ASP A 60 13.89 -1.99 8.29
N LEU A 61 13.68 -1.45 7.08
CA LEU A 61 12.35 -1.46 6.45
C LEU A 61 11.82 -2.88 6.26
N ASP A 62 12.68 -3.87 6.06
CA ASP A 62 12.32 -5.29 5.93
C ASP A 62 11.55 -5.82 7.17
N LEU A 63 11.75 -5.21 8.35
CA LEU A 63 11.07 -5.58 9.61
C LEU A 63 9.60 -5.12 9.64
N SER A 64 9.24 -4.18 8.77
CA SER A 64 7.92 -3.55 8.70
C SER A 64 7.20 -3.80 7.38
N SER A 65 7.93 -4.06 6.28
CA SER A 65 7.37 -4.21 4.93
C SER A 65 6.35 -5.34 4.81
N ASN A 66 6.52 -6.40 5.60
CA ASN A 66 5.66 -7.59 5.59
C ASN A 66 4.44 -7.47 6.49
N ARG A 67 4.26 -6.35 7.22
CA ARG A 67 3.11 -6.10 8.10
C ARG A 67 1.93 -5.56 7.31
N VAL A 68 1.52 -6.32 6.29
CA VAL A 68 0.42 -5.96 5.39
C VAL A 68 -0.90 -6.24 6.10
N LEU A 69 -1.66 -5.19 6.41
CA LEU A 69 -2.93 -5.30 7.15
C LEU A 69 -4.08 -5.88 6.31
N MET A 70 -4.07 -5.67 4.99
CA MET A 70 -5.17 -6.08 4.10
C MET A 70 -4.69 -6.22 2.65
N TYR A 71 -5.44 -6.98 1.85
CA TYR A 71 -5.28 -7.10 0.39
C TYR A 71 -4.02 -7.80 -0.16
N GLY A 72 -3.39 -8.69 0.61
CA GLY A 72 -2.38 -9.62 0.07
C GLY A 72 -3.03 -10.71 -0.82
N ALA A 73 -3.27 -11.88 -0.24
CA ALA A 73 -3.95 -13.00 -0.89
C ALA A 73 -5.47 -13.02 -0.67
N GLU A 74 -5.95 -12.31 0.35
CA GLU A 74 -7.36 -12.28 0.73
C GLU A 74 -8.10 -11.17 -0.01
N LEU A 75 -9.30 -11.50 -0.48
CA LEU A 75 -10.18 -10.64 -1.25
C LEU A 75 -11.51 -10.52 -0.50
N ASP A 76 -12.06 -9.31 -0.49
CA ASP A 76 -13.42 -9.06 0.01
C ASP A 76 -14.47 -9.77 -0.85
N ALA A 77 -15.63 -10.09 -0.28
CA ALA A 77 -16.69 -10.82 -0.97
C ALA A 77 -17.21 -10.11 -2.24
N ASP A 78 -17.14 -8.77 -2.25
CA ASP A 78 -17.57 -7.93 -3.37
C ASP A 78 -16.46 -7.72 -4.43
N HIS A 79 -15.28 -8.28 -4.24
CA HIS A 79 -14.19 -8.18 -5.21
C HIS A 79 -14.54 -9.00 -6.48
N PRO A 80 -14.35 -8.47 -7.70
CA PRO A 80 -14.76 -9.15 -8.94
C PRO A 80 -14.09 -10.52 -9.13
N GLY A 81 -12.83 -10.64 -8.71
CA GLY A 81 -12.09 -11.92 -8.66
C GLY A 81 -12.30 -12.78 -7.42
N PHE A 82 -13.27 -12.48 -6.54
CA PHE A 82 -13.44 -13.19 -5.25
C PHE A 82 -13.64 -14.71 -5.42
N LYS A 83 -14.44 -15.09 -6.42
CA LYS A 83 -14.78 -16.48 -6.76
C LYS A 83 -13.88 -17.10 -7.82
N ASP A 84 -12.90 -16.35 -8.34
CA ASP A 84 -11.99 -16.83 -9.38
C ASP A 84 -10.77 -17.51 -8.74
N PRO A 85 -10.62 -18.84 -8.81
CA PRO A 85 -9.50 -19.54 -8.20
C PRO A 85 -8.16 -19.24 -8.88
N VAL A 86 -8.15 -18.99 -10.19
CA VAL A 86 -6.93 -18.69 -10.96
C VAL A 86 -6.42 -17.31 -10.56
N TYR A 87 -7.30 -16.32 -10.49
CA TYR A 87 -6.96 -14.97 -10.03
C TYR A 87 -6.46 -14.96 -8.58
N ARG A 88 -7.09 -15.75 -7.69
CA ARG A 88 -6.64 -15.89 -6.29
C ARG A 88 -5.24 -16.51 -6.19
N GLN A 89 -4.96 -17.55 -6.97
CA GLN A 89 -3.63 -18.16 -7.03
C GLN A 89 -2.60 -17.16 -7.54
N ARG A 90 -2.96 -16.37 -8.57
CA ARG A 90 -2.10 -15.31 -9.11
C ARG A 90 -1.83 -14.19 -8.11
N ARG A 91 -2.81 -13.80 -7.29
CA ARG A 91 -2.64 -12.85 -6.17
C ARG A 91 -1.74 -13.39 -5.07
N LYS A 92 -1.88 -14.67 -4.73
CA LYS A 92 -0.99 -15.34 -3.79
C LYS A 92 0.45 -15.34 -4.30
N TYR A 93 0.68 -15.64 -5.59
CA TYR A 93 2.00 -15.56 -6.20
C TYR A 93 2.67 -14.19 -6.01
N PHE A 94 1.96 -13.08 -6.29
CA PHE A 94 2.51 -11.74 -6.06
C PHE A 94 2.78 -11.43 -4.59
N THR A 95 1.92 -11.92 -3.69
CA THR A 95 2.12 -11.80 -2.24
C THR A 95 3.39 -12.52 -1.81
N ASP A 96 3.60 -13.74 -2.29
CA ASP A 96 4.77 -14.55 -1.96
C ASP A 96 6.05 -13.89 -2.51
N CYS A 97 6.03 -13.30 -3.71
CA CYS A 97 7.16 -12.51 -4.23
C CYS A 97 7.51 -11.33 -3.32
N ALA A 98 6.50 -10.57 -2.87
CA ALA A 98 6.71 -9.42 -2.00
C ALA A 98 7.25 -9.82 -0.61
N MET A 99 6.69 -10.86 0.01
CA MET A 99 7.10 -11.32 1.35
C MET A 99 8.54 -11.84 1.40
N ASN A 100 9.03 -12.38 0.28
CA ASN A 100 10.38 -12.92 0.15
C ASN A 100 11.44 -11.88 -0.22
N TYR A 101 11.04 -10.68 -0.66
CA TYR A 101 11.98 -9.61 -0.99
C TYR A 101 12.73 -9.12 0.25
N ARG A 102 14.01 -8.77 0.07
CA ARG A 102 14.85 -8.14 1.10
C ARG A 102 15.60 -6.96 0.53
N HIS A 103 15.83 -5.94 1.35
CA HIS A 103 16.58 -4.75 0.93
C HIS A 103 17.96 -5.14 0.35
N GLY A 104 18.29 -4.55 -0.80
CA GLY A 104 19.55 -4.78 -1.51
C GLY A 104 19.50 -5.92 -2.54
N GLN A 105 18.43 -6.73 -2.55
CA GLN A 105 18.19 -7.69 -3.63
C GLN A 105 17.53 -6.99 -4.83
N PRO A 106 17.75 -7.45 -6.06
CA PRO A 106 16.97 -6.99 -7.20
C PRO A 106 15.51 -7.43 -7.05
N ILE A 107 14.58 -6.58 -7.47
CA ILE A 107 13.16 -6.90 -7.44
C ILE A 107 12.88 -8.02 -8.46
N PRO A 108 12.23 -9.13 -8.06
CA PRO A 108 11.93 -10.24 -8.97
C PRO A 108 11.12 -9.77 -10.17
N ARG A 109 11.57 -10.17 -11.37
CA ARG A 109 10.82 -9.94 -12.60
C ARG A 109 9.62 -10.87 -12.70
N ILE A 110 8.52 -10.34 -13.22
CA ILE A 110 7.25 -11.03 -13.37
C ILE A 110 6.96 -11.26 -14.85
N GLU A 111 6.72 -12.50 -15.22
CA GLU A 111 6.11 -12.84 -16.51
C GLU A 111 4.60 -12.65 -16.40
N TYR A 112 4.11 -11.54 -16.96
CA TYR A 112 2.67 -11.24 -17.02
C TYR A 112 1.99 -12.07 -18.09
N THR A 113 0.75 -12.48 -17.82
CA THR A 113 -0.06 -13.19 -18.81
C THR A 113 -0.53 -12.23 -19.91
N GLU A 114 -0.97 -12.79 -21.03
CA GLU A 114 -1.56 -12.00 -22.11
C GLU A 114 -2.82 -11.25 -21.65
N GLU A 115 -3.63 -11.86 -20.77
CA GLU A 115 -4.82 -11.26 -20.20
C GLU A 115 -4.50 -10.07 -19.28
N GLU A 116 -3.48 -10.21 -18.43
CA GLU A 116 -2.98 -9.13 -17.57
C GLU A 116 -2.46 -7.97 -18.44
N THR A 117 -1.67 -8.28 -19.46
CA THR A 117 -1.10 -7.28 -20.39
C THR A 117 -2.18 -6.57 -21.19
N LYS A 118 -3.22 -7.30 -21.62
CA LYS A 118 -4.38 -6.72 -22.31
C LYS A 118 -5.16 -5.77 -21.39
N THR A 119 -5.37 -6.17 -20.14
CA THR A 119 -6.05 -5.33 -19.13
C THR A 119 -5.28 -4.04 -18.89
N TRP A 120 -3.96 -4.14 -18.71
CA TRP A 120 -3.07 -2.98 -18.65
C TRP A 120 -3.19 -2.07 -19.87
N GLY A 121 -3.17 -2.64 -21.07
CA GLY A 121 -3.23 -1.87 -22.31
C GLY A 121 -4.50 -1.06 -22.48
N ILE A 122 -5.64 -1.60 -22.05
CA ILE A 122 -6.92 -0.88 -22.05
C ILE A 122 -6.83 0.33 -21.11
N ILE A 123 -6.42 0.11 -19.86
CA ILE A 123 -6.32 1.17 -18.85
C ILE A 123 -5.33 2.26 -19.29
N TYR A 124 -4.14 1.84 -19.72
CA TYR A 124 -3.09 2.74 -20.16
C TYR A 124 -3.55 3.63 -21.32
N THR A 125 -4.21 3.04 -22.32
CA THR A 125 -4.70 3.79 -23.50
C THR A 125 -5.76 4.82 -23.13
N GLU A 126 -6.74 4.45 -22.30
CA GLU A 126 -7.79 5.38 -21.89
C GLU A 126 -7.26 6.51 -21.01
N LEU A 127 -6.37 6.21 -20.06
CA LEU A 127 -5.77 7.23 -19.19
C LEU A 127 -4.81 8.14 -19.96
N ARG A 128 -4.04 7.62 -20.94
CA ARG A 128 -3.10 8.44 -21.73
C ARG A 128 -3.78 9.56 -22.51
N LYS A 129 -5.04 9.34 -22.96
CA LYS A 129 -5.86 10.39 -23.61
C LYS A 129 -6.16 11.56 -22.66
N LEU A 130 -6.29 11.29 -21.37
CA LEU A 130 -6.67 12.26 -20.36
C LEU A 130 -5.46 13.04 -19.82
N TYR A 131 -4.30 12.39 -19.69
CA TYR A 131 -3.13 12.99 -19.05
C TYR A 131 -2.67 14.32 -19.66
N LYS A 132 -2.71 14.46 -20.99
CA LYS A 132 -2.33 15.73 -21.65
C LYS A 132 -3.15 16.93 -21.19
N LYS A 133 -4.40 16.70 -20.79
CA LYS A 133 -5.33 17.76 -20.38
C LYS A 133 -5.42 17.93 -18.86
N TYR A 134 -5.32 16.83 -18.12
CA TYR A 134 -5.66 16.81 -16.69
C TYR A 134 -4.47 16.58 -15.76
N ALA A 135 -3.36 16.00 -16.25
CA ALA A 135 -2.16 15.81 -15.44
C ALA A 135 -1.29 17.06 -15.47
N CYS A 136 -0.50 17.27 -14.41
CA CYS A 136 0.45 18.37 -14.35
C CYS A 136 1.60 18.19 -15.36
N LYS A 137 2.39 19.24 -15.56
CA LYS A 137 3.50 19.22 -16.52
C LYS A 137 4.54 18.18 -16.14
N GLU A 138 4.91 18.11 -14.86
CA GLU A 138 5.91 17.18 -14.32
C GLU A 138 5.53 15.73 -14.58
N PHE A 139 4.25 15.38 -14.45
CA PHE A 139 3.76 14.05 -14.76
C PHE A 139 3.92 13.73 -16.25
N ASN A 140 3.53 14.66 -17.14
CA ASN A 140 3.63 14.44 -18.59
C ASN A 140 5.08 14.33 -19.06
N ASP A 141 5.97 15.19 -18.56
CA ASP A 141 7.40 15.16 -18.88
C ASP A 141 8.03 13.82 -18.43
N ASN A 142 7.76 13.39 -17.19
CA ASN A 142 8.30 12.14 -16.66
C ASN A 142 7.69 10.91 -17.33
N LEU A 143 6.41 10.96 -17.73
CA LEU A 143 5.77 9.85 -18.45
C LEU A 143 6.45 9.57 -19.79
N GLU A 144 6.90 10.59 -20.51
CA GLU A 144 7.67 10.41 -21.76
C GLU A 144 9.01 9.70 -21.49
N LEU A 145 9.69 10.04 -20.39
CA LEU A 145 10.93 9.34 -19.99
C LEU A 145 10.66 7.89 -19.59
N LEU A 146 9.57 7.62 -18.88
CA LEU A 146 9.16 6.26 -18.51
C LEU A 146 8.78 5.41 -19.72
N GLU A 147 8.17 6.00 -20.75
CA GLU A 147 7.88 5.35 -22.05
C GLU A 147 9.19 4.95 -22.75
N GLN A 148 10.21 5.80 -22.71
CA GLN A 148 11.50 5.57 -23.36
C GLN A 148 12.39 4.57 -22.61
N HIS A 149 12.47 4.68 -21.28
CA HIS A 149 13.48 3.96 -20.48
C HIS A 149 12.92 2.79 -19.68
N CYS A 150 11.66 2.85 -19.23
CA CYS A 150 11.05 1.83 -18.37
C CYS A 150 10.04 0.94 -19.10
N GLY A 151 9.88 1.14 -20.41
CA GLY A 151 8.99 0.31 -21.23
C GLY A 151 7.50 0.51 -20.93
N TYR A 152 7.10 1.71 -20.48
CA TYR A 152 5.69 2.07 -20.39
C TYR A 152 5.07 2.12 -21.78
N ARG A 153 4.17 1.18 -22.08
CA ARG A 153 3.39 1.13 -23.33
C ARG A 153 2.18 0.22 -23.15
N ALA A 154 1.18 0.37 -24.02
CA ALA A 154 -0.07 -0.37 -23.90
C ALA A 154 0.10 -1.91 -23.95
N ASN A 155 1.12 -2.42 -24.65
CA ASN A 155 1.35 -3.87 -24.79
C ASN A 155 2.45 -4.42 -23.86
N ASN A 156 2.84 -3.69 -22.82
CA ASN A 156 3.88 -4.14 -21.89
C ASN A 156 3.66 -3.54 -20.52
N ILE A 157 3.55 -4.40 -19.51
CA ILE A 157 3.56 -3.98 -18.11
C ILE A 157 5.03 -3.75 -17.68
N PRO A 158 5.40 -2.53 -17.27
CA PRO A 158 6.74 -2.22 -16.79
C PRO A 158 7.16 -3.07 -15.59
N GLN A 159 8.44 -3.42 -15.49
CA GLN A 159 8.98 -4.16 -14.35
C GLN A 159 9.41 -3.18 -13.26
N LEU A 160 9.14 -3.54 -12.00
CA LEU A 160 9.49 -2.69 -10.85
C LEU A 160 11.00 -2.49 -10.70
N GLU A 161 11.82 -3.47 -11.07
CA GLU A 161 13.29 -3.32 -11.04
C GLU A 161 13.77 -2.22 -11.99
N ASP A 162 13.24 -2.16 -13.21
CA ASP A 162 13.63 -1.13 -14.20
C ASP A 162 13.22 0.26 -13.73
N ILE A 163 12.02 0.37 -13.16
CA ILE A 163 11.52 1.62 -12.56
C ILE A 163 12.39 2.02 -11.36
N SER A 164 12.75 1.06 -10.50
CA SER A 164 13.60 1.33 -9.33
C SER A 164 14.98 1.82 -9.75
N GLN A 165 15.56 1.25 -10.80
CA GLN A 165 16.85 1.70 -11.34
C GLN A 165 16.75 3.08 -11.99
N PHE A 166 15.64 3.38 -12.68
CA PHE A 166 15.43 4.69 -13.29
C PHE A 166 15.24 5.82 -12.27
N LEU A 167 14.61 5.52 -11.11
CA LEU A 167 14.32 6.52 -10.08
C LEU A 167 15.47 6.75 -9.07
N LYS A 168 16.47 5.88 -9.03
CA LYS A 168 17.65 6.02 -8.14
C LYS A 168 18.61 7.08 -8.64
#